data_AF-A0A7C6UBF5-F1
#
_entry.id   AF-A0A7C6UBF5-F1
#
_cell.length_a   1.000
_cell.length_b   1.000
_cell.length_c   1.000
_cell.angle_alpha   90.00
_cell.angle_beta   90.00
_cell.angle_gamma   90.00
#
_symmetry.space_group_name_H-M   'P 1'
#
loop_
_entity.id
_entity.type
_entity.pdbx_description
1 polymer ?
#
loop_
_entity_poly.entity_id
_entity_poly.type
_entity_poly.pdbx_seq_one_letter_code
_entity_poly.pdbx_strand_id
1 'polypeptide(L)'
;MGYALLSPPLAFAILFLAVLGLFHLSGRLSSPGEDAPGKRLSYLCGEETELFDTPSSGGKLRPDYRRFFGAAFFFTVIEVGVLLLATIPSGLAALPGLVLLLLGAASVFGLIMEVL
;
A
#
# COMPACT_ATOMS: atom_id res chain seq x y z
N MET A 1 28.91 16.20 11.67
CA MET A 1 28.80 15.15 10.64
C MET A 1 27.85 13.99 10.99
N GLY A 2 27.39 13.81 12.25
CA GLY A 2 26.51 12.68 12.63
C GLY A 2 25.04 12.77 12.19
N TYR A 3 24.50 13.96 11.91
CA TYR A 3 23.06 14.13 11.60
C TYR A 3 22.67 13.83 10.15
N ALA A 4 23.63 13.74 9.23
CA ALA A 4 23.33 13.48 7.81
C ALA A 4 22.69 12.09 7.62
N LEU A 5 23.12 11.09 8.40
CA LEU A 5 22.56 9.73 8.40
C LEU A 5 21.09 9.69 8.86
N LEU A 6 20.62 10.67 9.64
CA LEU A 6 19.24 10.76 10.08
C LEU A 6 18.33 11.48 9.07
N SER A 7 18.88 12.02 7.98
CA SER A 7 18.03 12.60 6.94
C SER A 7 17.20 11.50 6.27
N PRO A 8 15.86 11.64 6.17
CA PRO A 8 15.01 10.60 5.61
C PRO A 8 15.45 10.09 4.22
N PRO A 9 15.88 10.96 3.28
CA PRO A 9 16.32 10.48 1.97
C PRO A 9 17.58 9.62 2.04
N LEU A 10 18.56 9.98 2.88
CA LEU A 10 19.81 9.24 2.99
C LEU A 10 19.61 7.92 3.74
N ALA A 11 18.83 7.94 4.84
CA ALA A 11 18.47 6.74 5.58
C ALA A 11 17.73 5.74 4.68
N PHE A 12 16.76 6.21 3.88
CA PHE A 12 16.05 5.40 2.89
C PHE A 12 17.02 4.78 1.88
N ALA A 13 17.90 5.58 1.27
CA ALA A 13 18.84 5.09 0.27
C ALA A 13 19.76 3.99 0.83
N ILE A 14 20.29 4.17 2.04
CA ILE A 14 21.17 3.19 2.69
C ILE A 14 20.41 1.89 2.96
N LEU A 15 19.23 1.96 3.57
CA LEU A 15 18.42 0.79 3.88
C LEU A 15 17.95 0.07 2.62
N PHE A 16 17.55 0.81 1.59
CA PHE A 16 17.17 0.25 0.31
C PHE A 16 18.32 -0.52 -0.34
N LEU A 17 19.52 0.06 -0.38
CA LEU A 17 20.71 -0.62 -0.90
C LEU A 17 21.08 -1.85 -0.06
N ALA A 18 20.91 -1.79 1.26
CA ALA A 18 21.14 -2.93 2.14
C ALA A 18 20.18 -4.09 1.83
N VAL A 19 18.87 -3.79 1.69
CA VAL A 19 17.85 -4.79 1.34
C VAL A 19 18.10 -5.36 -0.07
N LEU A 20 18.44 -4.51 -1.04
CA LEU A 20 18.76 -4.95 -2.40
C LEU A 20 20.00 -5.86 -2.41
N GLY A 21 21.03 -5.52 -1.63
CA GLY A 21 22.21 -6.35 -1.45
C GLY A 21 21.87 -7.70 -0.83
N LEU A 22 21.06 -7.72 0.22
CA LEU A 22 20.57 -8.96 0.84
C LEU A 22 19.75 -9.81 -0.11
N PHE A 23 18.90 -9.22 -0.95
CA PHE A 23 18.12 -9.93 -1.97
C PHE A 23 19.01 -10.62 -3.01
N HIS A 24 20.04 -9.94 -3.50
CA HIS A 24 20.99 -10.56 -4.44
C HIS A 24 21.86 -11.62 -3.77
N LEU A 25 22.28 -11.39 -2.51
CA LEU A 25 23.04 -12.36 -1.75
C LEU A 25 22.21 -13.61 -1.45
N SER A 26 20.95 -13.46 -1.05
CA SER A 26 20.06 -14.59 -0.79
C SER A 26 19.79 -15.39 -2.07
N GLY A 27 19.60 -14.71 -3.20
CA GLY A 27 19.48 -15.39 -4.51
C GLY A 27 20.72 -16.22 -4.87
N ARG A 28 21.92 -15.77 -4.48
CA ARG A 28 23.18 -16.51 -4.69
C ARG A 28 23.38 -17.67 -3.73
N LEU A 29 22.92 -17.55 -2.48
CA LEU A 29 22.99 -18.61 -1.48
C LEU A 29 21.89 -19.66 -1.64
N SER A 30 20.79 -19.30 -2.30
CA SER A 30 19.69 -20.23 -2.55
C SER A 30 20.13 -21.36 -3.48
N SER A 31 19.68 -22.59 -3.18
CA SER A 31 19.92 -23.72 -4.07
C SER A 31 19.24 -23.46 -5.41
N PRO A 32 19.94 -23.58 -6.55
CA PRO A 32 19.28 -23.58 -7.84
C PRO A 32 18.31 -24.75 -7.88
N GLY A 33 17.03 -24.48 -8.12
CA GLY A 33 16.05 -25.52 -8.39
C GLY A 33 16.08 -25.87 -9.88
N GLU A 34 16.01 -27.16 -10.22
CA GLU A 34 15.88 -27.63 -11.60
C GLU A 34 14.70 -26.92 -12.29
N ASP A 35 14.85 -26.60 -13.57
CA ASP A 35 13.72 -26.06 -14.33
C ASP A 35 12.79 -27.20 -14.74
N ALA A 36 11.52 -27.05 -14.37
CA ALA A 36 10.47 -28.02 -14.61
C ALA A 36 9.33 -27.39 -15.42
N PRO A 37 8.65 -28.16 -16.29
CA PRO A 37 7.46 -27.69 -16.97
C PRO A 37 6.41 -27.27 -15.92
N GLY A 38 5.91 -26.04 -16.03
CA GLY A 38 4.93 -25.51 -15.08
C GLY A 38 5.48 -24.78 -13.85
N LYS A 39 6.81 -24.74 -13.62
CA LYS A 39 7.44 -24.07 -12.45
C LYS A 39 7.05 -22.59 -12.28
N ARG A 40 6.71 -21.92 -13.37
CA ARG A 40 6.30 -20.51 -13.41
C ARG A 40 4.82 -20.31 -13.72
N LEU A 41 4.05 -21.39 -13.85
CA LEU A 41 2.60 -21.31 -14.04
C LEU A 41 1.92 -21.11 -12.68
N SER A 42 0.82 -20.36 -12.68
CA SER A 42 -0.04 -20.22 -11.50
C SER A 42 -0.56 -21.59 -11.08
N TYR A 43 -0.52 -21.88 -9.78
CA TYR A 43 -1.13 -23.08 -9.25
C TYR A 43 -2.65 -22.94 -9.29
N LEU A 44 -3.30 -23.69 -10.18
CA LEU A 44 -4.74 -23.63 -10.45
C LEU A 44 -5.47 -24.94 -10.11
N CYS A 45 -4.88 -25.80 -9.27
CA CYS A 45 -5.49 -27.09 -8.87
C CYS A 45 -5.90 -27.99 -10.05
N GLY A 46 -5.31 -27.83 -11.23
CA GLY A 46 -5.67 -28.58 -12.44
C GLY A 46 -6.78 -27.94 -13.29
N GLU A 47 -7.23 -26.73 -12.98
CA GLU A 47 -8.15 -25.97 -13.83
C GLU A 47 -7.43 -25.44 -15.09
N GLU A 48 -8.07 -25.60 -16.26
CA GLU A 48 -7.52 -25.19 -17.54
C GLU A 48 -7.44 -23.67 -17.67
N THR A 49 -6.29 -23.19 -18.13
CA THR A 49 -5.99 -21.76 -18.25
C THR A 49 -6.71 -21.07 -19.40
N GLU A 50 -7.38 -21.80 -20.30
CA GLU A 50 -8.07 -21.22 -21.47
C GLU A 50 -9.15 -20.20 -21.08
N LEU A 51 -9.67 -20.28 -19.85
CA LEU A 51 -10.60 -19.29 -19.30
C LEU A 51 -9.95 -17.94 -18.92
N PHE A 52 -8.63 -17.92 -18.71
CA PHE A 52 -7.85 -16.74 -18.29
C PHE A 52 -6.80 -16.27 -19.34
N ASP A 53 -6.31 -17.18 -20.18
CA ASP A 53 -5.26 -16.92 -21.18
C ASP A 53 -5.80 -16.33 -22.48
N THR A 54 -7.12 -16.38 -22.71
CA THR A 54 -7.73 -15.79 -23.90
C THR A 54 -8.22 -14.36 -23.63
N PRO A 55 -7.66 -13.31 -24.27
CA PRO A 55 -8.08 -11.92 -24.03
C PRO A 55 -9.53 -11.61 -24.49
N SER A 56 -10.21 -12.55 -25.15
CA SER A 56 -11.55 -12.42 -25.72
C SER A 56 -12.70 -13.09 -24.94
N SER A 57 -12.42 -13.89 -23.90
CA SER A 57 -13.44 -14.61 -23.12
C SER A 57 -13.65 -14.05 -21.71
N GLY A 58 -13.55 -12.74 -21.50
CA GLY A 58 -14.10 -12.08 -20.31
C GLY A 58 -13.61 -12.56 -18.93
N GLY A 59 -12.53 -13.35 -18.88
CA GLY A 59 -11.97 -14.00 -17.69
C GLY A 59 -11.22 -13.06 -16.76
N LYS A 60 -11.84 -11.96 -16.36
CA LYS A 60 -11.39 -11.20 -15.19
C LYS A 60 -12.30 -11.62 -14.05
N LEU A 61 -11.80 -12.48 -13.17
CA LEU A 61 -12.38 -12.59 -11.83
C LEU A 61 -12.52 -11.15 -11.33
N ARG A 62 -13.75 -10.69 -11.11
CA ARG A 62 -14.04 -9.37 -10.55
C ARG A 62 -14.33 -9.58 -9.07
N PRO A 63 -13.29 -9.68 -8.21
CA PRO A 63 -13.53 -9.77 -6.78
C PRO A 63 -14.39 -8.58 -6.34
N ASP A 64 -15.38 -8.86 -5.50
CA ASP A 64 -16.19 -7.81 -4.90
C ASP A 64 -15.34 -7.05 -3.88
N TYR A 65 -14.81 -5.92 -4.32
CA TYR A 65 -14.01 -5.05 -3.48
C TYR A 65 -14.84 -4.15 -2.58
N ARG A 66 -16.17 -4.22 -2.53
CA ARG A 66 -16.97 -3.28 -1.70
C ARG A 66 -16.50 -3.21 -0.25
N ARG A 67 -16.22 -4.36 0.37
CA ARG A 67 -15.77 -4.43 1.77
C ARG A 67 -14.33 -3.94 1.93
N PHE A 68 -13.44 -4.31 1.00
CA PHE A 68 -12.05 -3.87 1.01
C PHE A 68 -11.94 -2.35 0.77
N PHE A 69 -12.74 -1.83 -0.15
CA PHE A 69 -12.82 -0.42 -0.49
C PHE A 69 -13.21 0.42 0.72
N GLY A 70 -14.24 0.02 1.48
CA GLY A 70 -14.62 0.72 2.71
C GLY A 70 -13.46 0.82 3.72
N ALA A 71 -12.75 -0.29 3.93
CA ALA A 71 -11.60 -0.32 4.84
C ALA A 71 -10.43 0.55 4.34
N ALA A 72 -10.07 0.45 3.05
CA ALA A 72 -8.97 1.22 2.45
C ALA A 72 -9.28 2.72 2.43
N PHE A 73 -10.52 3.09 2.09
CA PHE A 73 -10.98 4.46 2.11
C PHE A 73 -10.92 5.06 3.52
N PHE A 74 -11.47 4.35 4.51
CA PHE A 74 -11.42 4.79 5.91
C PHE A 74 -10.00 4.93 6.44
N PHE A 75 -9.12 3.97 6.12
CA PHE A 75 -7.71 4.03 6.45
C PHE A 75 -7.04 5.30 5.89
N THR A 76 -7.27 5.59 4.60
CA THR A 76 -6.68 6.75 3.92
C THR A 76 -7.15 8.07 4.55
N VAL A 77 -8.44 8.16 4.87
CA VAL A 77 -9.02 9.33 5.54
C VAL A 77 -8.42 9.57 6.92
N ILE A 78 -8.32 8.52 7.75
CA ILE A 78 -7.70 8.64 9.07
C ILE A 78 -6.23 9.02 8.94
N GLU A 79 -5.51 8.41 8.00
CA GLU A 79 -4.09 8.69 7.78
C GLU A 79 -3.86 10.18 7.46
N VAL A 80 -4.67 10.76 6.58
CA VAL A 80 -4.63 12.21 6.29
C VAL A 80 -5.00 13.04 7.51
N GLY A 81 -6.00 12.63 8.30
CA GLY A 81 -6.36 13.29 9.55
C GLY A 81 -5.22 13.30 10.57
N VAL A 82 -4.52 12.17 10.71
CA VAL A 82 -3.35 12.05 11.59
C VAL A 82 -2.18 12.90 11.08
N LEU A 83 -1.94 12.93 9.77
CA LEU A 83 -0.91 13.78 9.16
C LEU A 83 -1.19 15.27 9.41
N LEU A 84 -2.45 15.70 9.25
CA LEU A 84 -2.87 17.06 9.60
C LEU A 84 -2.59 17.32 11.08
N LEU A 85 -3.05 16.44 11.98
CA LEU A 85 -2.82 16.61 13.42
C LEU A 85 -1.33 16.71 13.78
N ALA A 86 -0.47 15.91 13.15
CA ALA A 86 0.97 15.90 13.38
C ALA A 86 1.68 17.15 12.84
N THR A 87 1.10 17.84 11.86
CA THR A 87 1.69 19.02 11.20
C THR A 87 1.12 20.35 11.70
N ILE A 88 0.08 20.31 12.54
CA ILE A 88 -0.51 21.50 13.14
C ILE A 88 0.51 22.22 14.02
N PRO A 89 0.79 23.51 13.77
CA PRO A 89 1.66 24.30 14.64
C PRO A 89 0.98 24.55 15.99
N SER A 90 1.76 24.67 17.06
CA SER A 90 1.24 24.91 18.40
C SER A 90 0.71 26.35 18.61
N GLY A 91 -0.19 26.53 19.57
CA GLY A 91 -0.69 27.85 19.97
C GLY A 91 -1.80 28.37 19.05
N LEU A 92 -1.95 29.69 18.92
CA LEU A 92 -3.03 30.31 18.13
C LEU A 92 -2.94 29.96 16.63
N ALA A 93 -1.75 29.60 16.14
CA ALA A 93 -1.56 29.11 14.78
C ALA A 93 -2.21 27.74 14.52
N ALA A 94 -2.63 27.02 15.57
CA ALA A 94 -3.31 25.72 15.47
C ALA A 94 -4.75 25.84 14.96
N LEU A 95 -5.39 27.00 15.14
CA LEU A 95 -6.80 27.24 14.83
C LEU A 95 -7.21 26.84 13.39
N PRO A 96 -6.53 27.30 12.32
CA PRO A 96 -6.87 26.89 10.96
C PRO A 96 -6.74 25.38 10.74
N GLY A 97 -5.73 24.74 11.34
CA GLY A 97 -5.54 23.30 11.25
C GLY A 97 -6.63 22.50 11.97
N LEU A 98 -7.07 22.99 13.14
CA LEU A 98 -8.20 22.41 13.88
C LEU A 98 -9.50 22.53 13.08
N VAL A 99 -9.73 23.67 12.43
CA VAL A 99 -10.90 23.89 11.55
C VAL A 99 -10.89 22.91 10.37
N LEU A 100 -9.73 22.71 9.73
CA LEU A 100 -9.59 21.74 8.64
C LEU A 100 -9.83 20.30 9.11
N LEU A 101 -9.34 19.93 10.29
CA LEU A 101 -9.62 18.62 10.91
C LEU A 101 -11.10 18.39 11.15
N LEU A 102 -11.80 19.38 11.72
CA LEU A 102 -13.24 19.32 11.98
C LEU A 102 -14.05 19.23 10.68
N LEU A 103 -13.66 20.01 9.66
CA LEU A 103 -14.31 19.97 8.35
C LEU A 103 -14.11 18.60 7.68
N GLY A 104 -12.88 18.07 7.70
CA GLY A 104 -12.59 16.73 7.18
C GLY A 104 -13.39 15.65 7.91
N ALA A 105 -13.46 15.70 9.24
CA ALA A 105 -14.26 14.78 10.04
C ALA A 105 -15.76 14.88 9.69
N ALA A 106 -16.30 16.09 9.51
CA ALA A 106 -17.68 16.31 9.13
C ALA A 106 -17.98 15.78 7.71
N SER A 107 -17.09 15.99 6.74
CA SER A 107 -17.22 15.44 5.38
C SER A 107 -17.23 13.91 5.37
N VAL A 108 -16.37 13.30 6.18
CA VAL A 108 -16.29 11.82 6.31
C VAL A 108 -17.54 11.28 6.99
N PHE A 109 -17.99 11.94 8.05
CA PHE A 109 -19.24 11.58 8.73
C PHE A 109 -20.45 11.68 7.77
N GLY A 110 -20.54 12.76 7.00
CA GLY A 110 -21.58 12.92 5.97
C GLY A 110 -21.54 11.80 4.93
N LEU A 111 -20.35 11.46 4.43
CA LEU A 111 -20.18 10.37 3.47
C LEU A 111 -20.57 9.01 4.06
N ILE A 112 -20.21 8.73 5.32
CA ILE A 112 -20.60 7.48 6.01
C ILE A 112 -22.12 7.39 6.14
N MET A 113 -22.79 8.48 6.50
CA MET A 113 -24.25 8.54 6.64
C MET A 113 -25.00 8.40 5.31
N GLU A 114 -24.37 8.73 4.18
CA GLU A 114 -24.98 8.63 2.84
C GLU A 114 -24.72 7.27 2.18
N VAL A 115 -23.63 6.59 2.55
CA VAL A 115 -23.22 5.30 1.96
C VAL A 115 -23.75 4.07 2.74
N LEU A 116 -24.06 4.21 4.04
CA LEU A 116 -24.68 3.18 4.89
C LEU A 116 -26.21 3.27 4.87
#